data_AF-A0A1V1PD86-F1
#
_entry.id   AF-A0A1V1PD86-F1
#
_cell.length_a   1.000
_cell.length_b   1.000
_cell.length_c   1.000
_cell.angle_alpha   90.00
_cell.angle_beta   90.00
_cell.angle_gamma   90.00
#
_symmetry.space_group_name_H-M   'P 1'
#
loop_
_entity.id
_entity.type
_entity.pdbx_description
1 polymer ?
#
loop_
_entity_poly.entity_id
_entity_poly.type
_entity_poly.pdbx_seq_one_letter_code
_entity_poly.pdbx_strand_id
1 'polypeptide(L)'
;MCNLFEKLCRILVYICLSLFITQNMPSYAASKFSDVQITVGVQNVSAIGKPAIEHAKTWEKQTGGKVKILQHPFKDLFKSFYQSLTQKQPVYDVILFAPGWAGDFFSLSG
;
A
#
# COMPACT_ATOMS: atom_id res chain seq x y z
N MET A 1 -30.22 -32.70 43.71
CA MET A 1 -30.53 -31.57 42.80
C MET A 1 -29.40 -30.55 42.65
N CYS A 2 -28.42 -30.45 43.58
CA CYS A 2 -27.31 -29.48 43.47
C CYS A 2 -26.32 -29.70 42.31
N ASN A 3 -25.99 -30.95 41.96
CA ASN A 3 -24.93 -31.24 40.97
C ASN A 3 -25.32 -30.96 39.51
N LEU A 4 -26.62 -30.87 39.20
CA LEU A 4 -27.09 -30.60 37.83
C LEU A 4 -27.04 -29.10 37.51
N PHE A 5 -27.34 -28.27 38.51
CA PHE A 5 -27.31 -26.81 38.40
C PHE A 5 -25.88 -26.29 38.20
N GLU A 6 -24.89 -26.83 38.92
CA GLU A 6 -23.47 -26.47 38.71
C GLU A 6 -22.96 -26.87 37.32
N LYS A 7 -23.35 -28.05 36.82
CA LYS A 7 -22.97 -28.51 35.48
C LYS A 7 -23.55 -27.61 34.39
N LEU A 8 -24.82 -27.21 34.52
CA LEU A 8 -25.48 -26.28 33.60
C LEU A 8 -24.81 -24.91 33.61
N CYS A 9 -24.44 -24.40 34.79
CA CYS A 9 -23.77 -23.11 34.93
C CYS A 9 -22.37 -23.13 34.29
N ARG A 10 -21.60 -24.22 34.50
CA ARG A 10 -20.29 -24.41 33.84
C ARG A 10 -20.41 -24.48 32.32
N ILE A 11 -21.38 -25.23 31.80
CA ILE A 11 -21.59 -25.36 30.35
C ILE A 11 -21.95 -24.00 29.74
N LEU A 12 -22.81 -23.21 30.40
CA LEU A 12 -23.16 -21.86 29.95
C LEU A 12 -21.96 -20.91 29.95
N VAL A 13 -21.08 -20.98 30.95
CA VAL A 13 -19.85 -20.19 30.98
C VAL A 13 -18.92 -20.56 29.83
N TYR A 14 -18.75 -21.85 29.53
CA TYR A 14 -17.91 -22.29 28.40
C TYR A 14 -18.48 -21.87 27.04
N ILE A 15 -19.80 -21.90 26.87
CA ILE A 15 -20.47 -21.44 25.65
C ILE A 15 -20.30 -19.92 25.49
N CYS A 16 -20.48 -19.14 26.55
CA CYS A 16 -20.25 -17.69 26.52
C CYS A 16 -18.79 -17.35 26.24
N LEU A 17 -17.84 -18.11 26.81
CA LEU A 17 -16.41 -17.90 26.61
C LEU A 17 -15.98 -18.22 25.17
N SER A 18 -16.53 -19.27 24.56
CA SER A 18 -16.22 -19.64 23.17
C SER A 18 -16.84 -18.69 22.15
N LEU A 19 -18.05 -18.16 22.41
CA LEU A 19 -18.69 -17.14 21.59
C LEU A 19 -17.96 -15.78 21.63
N PHE A 20 -17.27 -15.44 22.72
CA PHE A 20 -16.48 -14.21 22.81
C PHE A 20 -15.19 -14.26 21.97
N ILE A 21 -14.58 -15.44 21.84
CA ILE A 21 -13.31 -15.62 21.12
C ILE A 21 -13.49 -15.50 19.60
N THR A 22 -14.63 -15.92 19.05
CA THR A 22 -14.88 -15.89 17.59
C THR A 22 -15.26 -14.52 17.05
N GLN A 23 -15.75 -13.60 17.88
CA GLN A 23 -16.18 -12.26 17.43
C GLN A 23 -15.03 -11.25 17.31
N ASN A 24 -13.85 -11.54 17.88
CA ASN A 24 -12.72 -10.63 17.95
C ASN A 24 -11.50 -11.09 17.13
N MET A 25 -11.67 -11.97 16.15
CA MET A 25 -10.59 -12.29 15.20
C MET A 25 -10.39 -11.08 14.26
N PRO A 26 -9.31 -10.28 14.40
CA PRO A 26 -8.95 -9.35 13.35
C PRO A 26 -8.73 -10.17 12.08
N SER A 27 -9.32 -9.74 10.96
CA SER A 27 -9.09 -10.35 9.66
C SER A 27 -7.60 -10.24 9.33
N TYR A 28 -6.85 -11.29 9.67
CA TYR A 28 -5.41 -11.39 9.48
C TYR A 28 -5.14 -11.90 8.05
N ALA A 29 -5.71 -11.22 7.04
CA ALA A 29 -5.04 -11.21 5.76
C ALA A 29 -3.79 -10.36 5.98
N ALA A 30 -2.70 -11.01 6.42
CA ALA A 30 -1.39 -10.37 6.58
C ALA A 30 -1.14 -9.56 5.29
N SER A 31 -1.16 -8.24 5.41
CA SER A 31 -1.08 -7.36 4.26
C SER A 31 0.27 -7.64 3.60
N LYS A 32 0.24 -8.12 2.36
CA LYS A 32 1.40 -8.71 1.65
C LYS A 32 2.62 -7.78 1.61
N PHE A 33 2.41 -6.49 1.79
CA PHE A 33 3.42 -5.45 1.60
C PHE A 33 3.52 -4.49 2.81
N SER A 34 3.13 -4.91 4.02
CA SER A 34 3.08 -4.03 5.21
C SER A 34 4.38 -3.29 5.52
N ASP A 35 5.53 -3.88 5.21
CA ASP A 35 6.86 -3.32 5.46
C ASP A 35 7.47 -2.63 4.22
N VAL A 36 6.70 -2.50 3.14
CA VAL A 36 7.15 -1.91 1.87
C VAL A 36 6.62 -0.48 1.75
N GLN A 37 7.53 0.45 1.45
CA GLN A 37 7.20 1.79 0.98
C GLN A 37 7.75 1.98 -0.44
N ILE A 38 6.91 2.41 -1.37
CA ILE A 38 7.33 2.81 -2.72
C ILE A 38 7.27 4.34 -2.87
N THR A 39 8.20 4.90 -3.63
CA THR A 39 8.23 6.31 -4.03
C THR A 39 7.81 6.44 -5.48
N VAL A 40 6.76 7.23 -5.72
CA VAL A 40 6.14 7.43 -7.04
C VAL A 40 6.37 8.87 -7.49
N GLY A 41 7.10 9.04 -8.60
CA GLY A 41 7.31 10.34 -9.25
C GLY A 41 6.20 10.68 -10.24
N VAL A 42 5.65 11.89 -10.17
CA VAL A 42 4.53 12.33 -11.03
C VAL A 42 4.57 13.83 -11.34
N GLN A 43 3.94 14.23 -12.44
CA GLN A 43 3.72 15.64 -12.76
C GLN A 43 2.72 16.30 -11.79
N ASN A 44 3.04 17.51 -11.31
CA ASN A 44 2.19 18.33 -10.47
C ASN A 44 1.11 19.08 -11.28
N VAL A 45 0.18 18.34 -11.88
CA VAL A 45 -1.02 18.89 -12.51
C VAL A 45 -2.24 18.06 -12.11
N SER A 46 -3.40 18.69 -11.99
CA SER A 46 -4.62 18.02 -11.51
C SER A 46 -5.01 16.80 -12.35
N ALA A 47 -4.81 16.86 -13.67
CA ALA A 47 -5.14 15.77 -14.58
C ALA A 47 -4.30 14.49 -14.37
N ILE A 48 -3.12 14.59 -13.73
CA ILE A 48 -2.17 13.47 -13.58
C ILE A 48 -1.87 13.19 -12.10
N GLY A 49 -1.46 14.20 -11.34
CA GLY A 49 -1.06 14.07 -9.95
C GLY A 49 -2.19 13.68 -9.02
N LYS A 50 -3.42 14.22 -9.23
CA LYS A 50 -4.57 13.88 -8.39
C LYS A 50 -4.97 12.40 -8.52
N PRO A 51 -5.15 11.83 -9.73
CA PRO A 51 -5.36 10.40 -9.90
C PRO A 51 -4.25 9.55 -9.25
N ALA A 52 -2.98 9.93 -9.38
CA ALA A 52 -1.88 9.20 -8.75
C ALA A 52 -2.02 9.12 -7.22
N ILE A 53 -2.42 10.23 -6.57
CA ILE A 53 -2.67 10.28 -5.13
C ILE A 53 -3.88 9.42 -4.74
N GLU A 54 -4.95 9.44 -5.54
CA GLU A 54 -6.17 8.65 -5.27
C GLU A 54 -5.91 7.14 -5.42
N HIS A 55 -5.17 6.75 -6.46
CA HIS A 55 -4.77 5.36 -6.68
C HIS A 55 -3.74 4.87 -5.66
N ALA A 56 -2.84 5.75 -5.18
CA ALA A 56 -1.95 5.43 -4.07
C ALA A 56 -2.74 4.96 -2.84
N LYS A 57 -3.77 5.70 -2.42
CA LYS A 57 -4.64 5.30 -1.28
C LYS A 57 -5.33 3.96 -1.50
N THR A 58 -5.75 3.68 -2.73
CA THR A 58 -6.39 2.41 -3.08
C THR A 58 -5.39 1.26 -2.94
N TRP A 59 -4.18 1.43 -3.46
CA TRP A 59 -3.11 0.45 -3.36
C TRP A 59 -2.71 0.21 -1.90
N GLU A 60 -2.53 1.27 -1.10
CA GLU A 60 -2.21 1.16 0.33
C GLU A 60 -3.30 0.37 1.08
N LYS A 61 -4.59 0.64 0.80
CA LYS A 61 -5.70 -0.10 1.44
C LYS A 61 -5.70 -1.59 1.06
N GLN A 62 -5.37 -1.93 -0.19
CA GLN A 62 -5.43 -3.30 -0.70
C GLN A 62 -4.20 -4.12 -0.31
N THR A 63 -3.05 -3.49 -0.18
CA THR A 63 -1.75 -4.16 -0.01
C THR A 63 -1.17 -4.01 1.38
N GLY A 64 -1.60 -2.97 2.10
CA GLY A 64 -1.07 -2.41 3.34
C GLY A 64 0.37 -1.89 3.27
N GLY A 65 0.97 -1.83 2.08
CA GLY A 65 2.18 -1.03 1.87
C GLY A 65 1.90 0.47 1.94
N LYS A 66 2.97 1.26 1.81
CA LYS A 66 2.92 2.74 1.81
C LYS A 66 3.40 3.33 0.49
N VAL A 67 2.85 4.48 0.12
CA VAL A 67 3.20 5.20 -1.10
C VAL A 67 3.61 6.63 -0.75
N LYS A 68 4.82 7.01 -1.16
CA LYS A 68 5.31 8.39 -1.13
C LYS A 68 5.17 9.00 -2.51
N ILE A 69 4.27 9.97 -2.67
CA ILE A 69 4.09 10.69 -3.94
C ILE A 69 5.03 11.90 -3.96
N LEU A 70 5.87 11.98 -4.99
CA LEU A 70 6.73 13.13 -5.29
C LEU A 70 6.23 13.81 -6.56
N GLN A 71 5.73 15.04 -6.40
CA GLN A 71 5.18 15.82 -7.50
C GLN A 71 6.20 16.84 -8.00
N HIS A 72 6.38 16.92 -9.32
CA HIS A 72 7.31 17.85 -9.95
C HIS A 72 6.63 18.72 -11.02
N PRO A 73 7.05 19.98 -11.21
CA PRO A 73 6.63 20.75 -12.36
C PRO A 73 7.16 20.10 -13.66
N PHE A 74 6.40 20.21 -14.75
CA PHE A 74 6.73 19.53 -16.01
C PHE A 74 8.13 19.89 -16.54
N LYS A 75 8.53 21.16 -16.42
CA LYS A 75 9.84 21.66 -16.88
C LYS A 75 11.04 20.90 -16.31
N ASP A 76 10.90 20.36 -15.09
CA ASP A 76 11.97 19.67 -14.37
C ASP A 76 11.77 18.14 -14.39
N LEU A 77 10.61 17.66 -14.84
CA LEU A 77 10.17 16.27 -14.70
C LEU A 77 11.08 15.31 -15.46
N PHE A 78 11.30 15.55 -16.76
CA PHE A 78 12.15 14.68 -17.59
C PHE A 78 13.57 14.58 -17.00
N LYS A 79 14.19 15.72 -16.71
CA LYS A 79 15.55 15.77 -16.13
C LYS A 79 15.60 15.01 -14.80
N SER A 80 14.62 15.20 -13.93
CA SER A 80 14.56 14.54 -12.62
C SER A 80 14.44 13.02 -12.75
N PHE A 81 13.59 12.53 -13.67
CA PHE A 81 13.43 11.10 -13.92
C PHE A 81 14.68 10.49 -14.55
N TYR A 82 15.23 11.13 -15.58
CA TYR A 82 16.44 10.66 -16.24
C TYR A 82 17.63 10.57 -15.26
N GLN A 83 17.79 11.58 -14.40
CA GLN A 83 18.81 11.56 -13.34
C GLN A 83 18.58 10.42 -12.35
N SER A 84 17.34 10.21 -11.91
CA SER A 84 17.02 9.10 -11.00
C SER A 84 17.33 7.73 -11.63
N LEU A 85 17.00 7.53 -12.90
CA LEU A 85 17.22 6.26 -13.60
C LEU A 85 18.70 5.93 -13.85
N THR A 86 19.57 6.95 -13.90
CA THR A 86 21.01 6.79 -14.12
C THR A 86 21.82 6.66 -12.82
N GLN A 87 21.18 6.85 -11.66
CA GLN A 87 21.82 6.73 -10.36
C GLN A 87 21.88 5.27 -9.90
N LYS A 88 22.95 4.91 -9.20
CA LYS A 88 23.07 3.58 -8.53
C LYS A 88 21.94 3.32 -7.53
N GLN A 89 21.40 4.39 -6.94
CA GLN A 89 20.29 4.37 -6.00
C GLN A 89 19.22 5.32 -6.54
N PRO A 90 18.26 4.81 -7.34
CA PRO A 90 17.18 5.63 -7.88
C PRO A 90 16.34 6.26 -6.77
N VAL A 91 15.82 7.46 -7.03
CA VAL A 91 14.91 8.19 -6.14
C VAL A 91 13.49 7.63 -6.20
N TYR A 92 13.06 7.20 -7.39
CA TYR A 92 11.71 6.70 -7.63
C TYR A 92 11.73 5.20 -7.92
N ASP A 93 10.79 4.48 -7.32
CA ASP A 93 10.49 3.08 -7.66
C ASP A 93 9.54 3.01 -8.87
N VAL A 94 8.67 4.02 -9.00
CA VAL A 94 7.69 4.14 -10.08
C VAL A 94 7.68 5.57 -10.62
N ILE A 95 7.65 5.72 -11.93
CA ILE A 95 7.50 7.03 -12.59
C ILE A 95 6.27 7.02 -13.50
N LEU A 96 5.50 8.11 -13.46
CA LEU A 96 4.42 8.40 -14.41
C LEU A 96 4.96 9.39 -15.44
N PHE A 97 5.28 8.90 -16.63
CA PHE A 97 6.03 9.65 -17.63
C PHE A 97 5.28 9.79 -18.96
N ALA A 98 5.65 10.79 -19.76
CA ALA A 98 5.07 10.99 -21.08
C ALA A 98 5.55 9.90 -22.05
N PRO A 99 4.66 9.24 -22.84
CA PRO A 99 5.05 8.11 -23.70
C PRO A 99 6.19 8.41 -24.68
N GLY A 100 6.32 9.65 -25.15
CA GLY A 100 7.39 10.08 -26.04
C GLY A 100 8.81 9.95 -25.48
N TRP A 101 8.96 9.80 -24.15
CA TRP A 101 10.26 9.63 -23.48
C TRP A 101 10.66 8.17 -23.29
N ALA A 102 9.81 7.22 -23.71
CA ALA A 102 10.08 5.79 -23.50
C ALA A 102 11.43 5.35 -24.13
N GLY A 103 11.75 5.86 -25.32
CA GLY A 103 13.00 5.55 -26.00
C GLY A 103 14.23 6.02 -25.22
N ASP A 104 14.18 7.25 -24.68
CA ASP A 104 15.25 7.80 -23.85
C ASP A 104 15.46 6.97 -22.59
N PHE A 105 14.38 6.56 -21.92
CA PHE A 105 14.46 5.84 -20.64
C PHE A 105 14.86 4.37 -20.79
N PHE A 106 14.34 3.65 -21.79
CA PHE A 106 14.64 2.23 -21.96
C PHE A 106 16.04 1.99 -22.55
N SER A 107 16.65 3.01 -23.16
CA SER A 107 18.08 2.94 -23.52
C SER A 107 19.01 2.86 -22.31
N LEU A 108 18.54 3.22 -21.11
CA LEU A 108 19.32 3.22 -19.87
C LEU A 108 19.35 1.87 -19.15
N SER A 109 18.46 0.93 -19.52
CA SER A 109 18.36 -0.38 -18.87
C SER A 109 19.29 -1.45 -19.48
N GLY A 110 20.38 -1.01 -20.12
CA GLY A 110 21.42 -1.86 -20.72
C GLY A 110 22.57 -2.16 -19.76
#